data_AF-A0A1V5IRY3-F1
#
_entry.id   AF-A0A1V5IRY3-F1
#
_cell.length_a   1.000
_cell.length_b   1.000
_cell.length_c   1.000
_cell.angle_alpha   90.00
_cell.angle_beta   90.00
_cell.angle_gamma   90.00
#
_symmetry.space_group_name_H-M   'P 1'
#
loop_
_entity.id
_entity.type
_entity.pdbx_description
1 polymer ?
#
loop_
_entity_poly.entity_id
_entity_poly.type
_entity_poly.pdbx_seq_one_letter_code
_entity_poly.pdbx_strand_id
1 'polypeptide(L)'
;MDAAVIWDEAYAEHDTGEHPEGADRVASVVRHLEGTDLWPRLTVVEGPRPATEDDILLVHTERHLRMVREAAAGRGAWLEPDTRVSARSYEIALLSVGGALLATGLWDDGLVPFALIRPPGHHATQDRAMGFCLFNNVAIAAARLLRQGYERVAVLDWDVHHGNGTQAIFYGDRGVLYGSAHEWPHYPGSGYFTECGEGDGEGFTVNVPLPAGATDGDYAALFEHIFEPVIRQYAPQALLVSAGQDIHRDDPLGDMRVTEAGFSQMALRCLRLAQESCGGRLAFVLEGGYQRTAMARSVEAVLRAVMDESAPVEVDEGTDKAKAAIARAREVQASHWSL
;
A
#
# COMPACT_ATOMS: atom_id res chain seq x y z
N MET A 1 -3.85 19.65 4.34
CA MET A 1 -3.81 19.01 5.68
C MET A 1 -2.36 18.83 6.06
N ASP A 2 -2.04 18.75 7.34
CA ASP A 2 -0.66 18.53 7.76
C ASP A 2 -0.26 17.07 7.50
N ALA A 3 0.94 16.86 6.96
CA ALA A 3 1.46 15.53 6.66
C ALA A 3 2.43 15.06 7.75
N ALA A 4 2.39 13.77 8.06
CA ALA A 4 3.32 13.14 8.98
C ALA A 4 4.12 12.04 8.27
N VAL A 5 5.38 11.87 8.67
CA VAL A 5 6.22 10.74 8.26
C VAL A 5 6.53 9.91 9.49
N ILE A 6 6.16 8.63 9.44
CA ILE A 6 6.53 7.65 10.47
C ILE A 6 7.73 6.85 9.95
N TRP A 7 8.83 6.84 10.69
CA TRP A 7 10.03 6.13 10.30
C TRP A 7 10.84 5.65 11.52
N ASP A 8 11.74 4.69 11.32
CA ASP A 8 12.71 4.25 12.32
C ASP A 8 13.99 3.73 11.66
N GLU A 9 15.16 4.05 12.22
CA GLU A 9 16.45 3.56 11.71
C GLU A 9 16.60 2.04 11.82
N ALA A 10 15.92 1.42 12.79
CA ALA A 10 15.93 -0.03 13.02
C ALA A 10 15.35 -0.81 11.84
N TYR A 11 14.58 -0.20 10.94
CA TYR A 11 14.15 -0.86 9.71
C TYR A 11 15.33 -1.42 8.89
N ALA A 12 16.51 -0.78 8.97
CA ALA A 12 17.73 -1.27 8.31
C ALA A 12 18.25 -2.61 8.90
N GLU A 13 17.81 -3.00 10.10
CA GLU A 13 18.20 -4.26 10.74
C GLU A 13 17.48 -5.49 10.15
N HIS A 14 16.43 -5.30 9.33
CA HIS A 14 15.94 -6.34 8.42
C HIS A 14 16.94 -6.51 7.27
N ASP A 15 18.02 -7.24 7.56
CA ASP A 15 19.11 -7.50 6.62
C ASP A 15 18.74 -8.61 5.62
N THR A 16 18.54 -8.21 4.38
CA THR A 16 18.24 -9.07 3.23
C THR A 16 19.48 -9.35 2.36
N GLY A 17 20.64 -8.75 2.67
CA GLY A 17 21.86 -8.80 1.86
C GLY A 17 21.76 -8.05 0.53
N GLU A 18 22.39 -8.58 -0.53
CA GLU A 18 22.24 -8.05 -1.89
C GLU A 18 20.87 -8.43 -2.45
N HIS A 19 19.90 -7.54 -2.24
CA HIS A 19 18.49 -7.79 -2.55
C HIS A 19 17.77 -6.49 -2.94
N PRO A 20 16.78 -6.50 -3.87
CA PRO A 20 16.04 -5.29 -4.25
C PRO A 20 15.34 -4.61 -3.05
N GLU A 21 14.66 -5.40 -2.21
CA GLU A 21 14.17 -5.03 -0.88
C GLU A 21 15.38 -4.91 0.06
N GLY A 22 16.18 -3.85 -0.10
CA GLY A 22 17.43 -3.65 0.64
C GLY A 22 17.28 -2.73 1.86
N ALA A 23 18.19 -2.87 2.83
CA ALA A 23 18.20 -2.13 4.10
C ALA A 23 18.13 -0.60 3.95
N ASP A 24 18.66 -0.07 2.85
CA ASP A 24 18.77 1.37 2.57
C ASP A 24 17.49 1.99 1.97
N ARG A 25 16.49 1.18 1.59
CA ARG A 25 15.26 1.67 0.92
C ARG A 25 14.61 2.83 1.68
N VAL A 26 14.13 2.60 2.90
CA VAL A 26 13.45 3.64 3.70
C VAL A 26 14.41 4.79 4.06
N ALA A 27 15.62 4.47 4.52
CA ALA A 27 16.63 5.48 4.87
C ALA A 27 17.03 6.38 3.69
N SER A 28 16.92 5.92 2.44
CA SER A 28 17.15 6.76 1.26
C SER A 28 16.06 7.82 1.06
N VAL A 29 14.81 7.49 1.39
CA VAL A 29 13.68 8.43 1.33
C VAL A 29 13.85 9.50 2.40
N VAL A 30 14.15 9.10 3.63
CA VAL A 30 14.33 10.04 4.75
C VAL A 30 15.47 11.01 4.46
N ARG A 31 16.65 10.51 4.06
CA ARG A 31 17.80 11.37 3.68
C ARG A 31 17.49 12.32 2.53
N HIS A 32 16.68 11.89 1.57
CA HIS A 32 16.24 12.75 0.47
C HIS A 32 15.34 13.86 1.02
N LEU A 33 14.31 13.52 1.81
CA LEU A 33 13.40 14.49 2.39
C LEU A 33 14.11 15.52 3.25
N GLU A 34 15.05 15.10 4.12
CA GLU A 34 15.90 15.98 4.94
C GLU A 34 16.64 17.06 4.13
N GLY A 35 16.94 16.78 2.85
CA GLY A 35 17.60 17.71 1.94
C GLY A 35 16.67 18.70 1.24
N THR A 36 15.36 18.62 1.46
CA THR A 36 14.34 19.45 0.80
C THR A 36 13.77 20.52 1.74
N ASP A 37 13.08 21.51 1.17
CA ASP A 37 12.27 22.48 1.92
C ASP A 37 11.01 21.87 2.55
N LEU A 38 10.68 20.61 2.22
CA LEU A 38 9.52 19.90 2.76
C LEU A 38 9.75 19.42 4.19
N TRP A 39 10.96 18.94 4.52
CA TRP A 39 11.28 18.38 5.83
C TRP A 39 10.86 19.25 7.03
N PRO A 40 11.19 20.55 7.11
CA PRO A 40 10.79 21.38 8.24
C PRO A 40 9.27 21.62 8.35
N ARG A 41 8.50 21.22 7.33
CA ARG A 41 7.03 21.29 7.33
C ARG A 41 6.38 19.98 7.78
N LEU A 42 7.11 18.86 7.77
CA LEU A 42 6.58 17.54 8.12
C LEU A 42 6.56 17.34 9.63
N THR A 43 5.52 16.65 10.12
CA THR A 43 5.56 16.06 11.45
C THR A 43 6.31 14.72 11.36
N VAL A 44 7.52 14.66 11.90
CA VAL A 44 8.33 13.44 11.91
C VAL A 44 8.05 12.67 13.20
N VAL A 45 7.60 11.42 13.05
CA VAL A 45 7.27 10.54 14.17
C VAL A 45 8.21 9.34 14.14
N GLU A 46 9.14 9.30 15.09
CA GLU A 46 10.14 8.24 15.20
C GLU A 46 9.76 7.22 16.29
N GLY A 47 10.30 6.00 16.19
CA GLY A 47 10.12 5.00 17.23
C GLY A 47 8.70 4.48 17.37
N PRO A 48 8.04 3.98 16.29
CA PRO A 48 6.75 3.33 16.43
C PRO A 48 6.86 2.17 17.41
N ARG A 49 5.81 1.95 18.21
CA ARG A 49 5.79 0.80 19.11
C ARG A 49 5.61 -0.47 18.27
N PRO A 50 6.41 -1.53 18.46
CA PRO A 50 6.20 -2.80 17.80
C PRO A 50 4.77 -3.33 18.05
N ALA A 51 4.17 -3.89 17.01
CA ALA A 51 2.89 -4.56 17.11
C ALA A 51 2.96 -5.75 18.08
N THR A 52 1.86 -6.00 18.78
CA THR A 52 1.74 -7.18 19.64
C THR A 52 1.43 -8.42 18.81
N GLU A 53 1.67 -9.61 19.36
CA GLU A 53 1.27 -10.85 18.68
C GLU A 53 -0.24 -10.92 18.45
N ASP A 54 -1.05 -10.40 19.39
CA ASP A 54 -2.51 -10.29 19.23
C ASP A 54 -2.90 -9.45 18.02
N ASP A 55 -2.08 -8.46 17.66
CA ASP A 55 -2.29 -7.64 16.48
C ASP A 55 -2.02 -8.42 15.20
N ILE A 56 -0.94 -9.21 15.18
CA ILE A 56 -0.60 -10.07 14.05
C ILE A 56 -1.70 -11.13 13.85
N LEU A 57 -2.21 -11.69 14.94
CA LEU A 57 -3.26 -12.70 14.96
C LEU A 57 -4.65 -12.17 14.55
N LEU A 58 -4.79 -10.85 14.29
CA LEU A 58 -6.01 -10.32 13.69
C LEU A 58 -6.26 -10.84 12.28
N VAL A 59 -5.18 -11.08 11.51
CA VAL A 59 -5.27 -11.52 10.11
C VAL A 59 -4.43 -12.75 9.80
N HIS A 60 -3.37 -13.00 10.55
CA HIS A 60 -2.51 -14.17 10.33
C HIS A 60 -2.83 -15.30 11.30
N THR A 61 -2.58 -16.53 10.84
CA THR A 61 -2.68 -17.71 11.67
C THR A 61 -1.55 -17.77 12.71
N GLU A 62 -1.79 -18.43 13.86
CA GLU A 62 -0.72 -18.72 14.82
C GLU A 62 0.45 -19.49 14.20
N ARG A 63 0.15 -20.38 13.22
CA ARG A 63 1.17 -21.13 12.49
C ARG A 63 2.10 -20.20 11.72
N HIS A 64 1.56 -19.20 11.04
CA HIS A 64 2.34 -18.20 10.30
C HIS A 64 3.22 -17.38 11.23
N LEU A 65 2.65 -16.85 12.31
CA LEU A 65 3.38 -16.08 13.31
C LEU A 65 4.59 -16.86 13.86
N ARG A 66 4.38 -18.14 14.23
CA ARG A 66 5.46 -19.02 14.72
C ARG A 66 6.49 -19.30 13.62
N MET A 67 6.05 -19.59 12.41
CA MET A 67 6.93 -19.85 11.27
C MET A 67 7.89 -18.67 11.01
N VAL A 68 7.38 -17.44 10.94
CA VAL A 68 8.21 -16.24 10.72
C VAL A 68 9.21 -16.05 11.88
N ARG A 69 8.75 -16.22 13.13
CA ARG A 69 9.61 -16.13 14.32
C ARG A 69 10.74 -17.17 14.31
N GLU A 70 10.40 -18.42 14.03
CA GLU A 70 11.35 -19.53 14.01
C GLU A 70 12.33 -19.41 12.83
N ALA A 71 11.88 -18.95 11.67
CA ALA A 71 12.75 -18.72 10.51
C ALA A 71 13.75 -17.57 10.75
N ALA A 72 13.33 -16.53 11.47
CA ALA A 72 14.23 -15.47 11.91
C ALA A 72 15.18 -15.94 13.04
N ALA A 73 14.81 -16.97 13.79
CA ALA A 73 15.65 -17.50 14.88
C ALA A 73 16.91 -18.19 14.33
N GLY A 74 18.04 -17.49 14.37
CA GLY A 74 19.35 -18.01 13.97
C GLY A 74 20.10 -17.09 13.03
N ARG A 75 20.63 -17.63 11.92
CA ARG A 75 21.39 -16.87 10.91
C ARG A 75 20.50 -16.28 9.81
N GLY A 76 19.17 -16.40 9.93
CA GLY A 76 18.23 -16.13 8.86
C GLY A 76 17.97 -17.34 7.95
N ALA A 77 16.92 -17.23 7.15
CA ALA A 77 16.44 -18.26 6.24
C ALA A 77 15.78 -17.61 5.01
N TRP A 78 15.54 -18.41 3.97
CA TRP A 78 14.67 -18.05 2.86
C TRP A 78 13.32 -18.70 3.10
N LEU A 79 12.26 -17.89 3.17
CA LEU A 79 10.87 -18.33 3.29
C LEU A 79 10.27 -18.69 1.93
N GLU A 80 10.67 -17.95 0.91
CA GLU A 80 10.41 -18.18 -0.52
C GLU A 80 11.71 -17.88 -1.29
N PRO A 81 11.82 -18.21 -2.59
CA PRO A 81 13.01 -17.89 -3.39
C PRO A 81 13.42 -16.40 -3.38
N ASP A 82 12.45 -15.52 -3.10
CA ASP A 82 12.60 -14.07 -3.09
C ASP A 82 12.43 -13.46 -1.69
N THR A 83 11.91 -14.19 -0.70
CA THR A 83 11.56 -13.66 0.62
C THR A 83 12.53 -14.16 1.67
N ARG A 84 13.40 -13.26 2.15
CA ARG A 84 14.46 -13.57 3.09
C ARG A 84 14.17 -13.04 4.49
N VAL A 85 14.62 -13.77 5.50
CA VAL A 85 14.70 -13.29 6.88
C VAL A 85 16.12 -13.41 7.41
N SER A 86 16.42 -12.59 8.40
CA SER A 86 17.65 -12.50 9.20
C SER A 86 17.30 -12.45 10.70
N ALA A 87 18.32 -12.46 11.56
CA ALA A 87 18.17 -12.58 13.01
C ALA A 87 17.24 -11.54 13.66
N ARG A 88 17.08 -10.36 13.04
CA ARG A 88 16.26 -9.25 13.56
C ARG A 88 14.94 -9.08 12.81
N SER A 89 14.70 -9.90 11.78
CA SER A 89 13.59 -9.69 10.85
C SER A 89 12.23 -9.83 11.50
N TYR A 90 12.09 -10.71 12.49
CA TYR A 90 10.84 -10.85 13.23
C TYR A 90 10.52 -9.58 14.03
N GLU A 91 11.48 -9.08 14.81
CA GLU A 91 11.30 -7.85 15.58
C GLU A 91 11.04 -6.63 14.67
N ILE A 92 11.76 -6.54 13.55
CA ILE A 92 11.56 -5.45 12.58
C ILE A 92 10.23 -5.57 11.84
N ALA A 93 9.74 -6.78 11.56
CA ALA A 93 8.39 -6.97 11.02
C ALA A 93 7.31 -6.50 12.01
N LEU A 94 7.47 -6.76 13.30
CA LEU A 94 6.56 -6.21 14.33
C LEU A 94 6.63 -4.68 14.36
N LEU A 95 7.83 -4.10 14.20
CA LEU A 95 8.00 -2.65 14.11
C LEU A 95 7.28 -2.06 12.88
N SER A 96 7.40 -2.73 11.73
CA SER A 96 6.73 -2.35 10.47
C SER A 96 5.22 -2.27 10.64
N VAL A 97 4.62 -3.34 11.18
CA VAL A 97 3.18 -3.36 11.52
C VAL A 97 2.84 -2.27 12.54
N GLY A 98 3.70 -2.06 13.54
CA GLY A 98 3.58 -0.99 14.51
C GLY A 98 3.51 0.41 13.89
N GLY A 99 4.30 0.67 12.85
CA GLY A 99 4.25 1.91 12.08
C GLY A 99 2.93 2.10 11.33
N ALA A 100 2.40 1.05 10.70
CA ALA A 100 1.09 1.10 10.04
C ALA A 100 -0.06 1.33 11.05
N LEU A 101 0.01 0.70 12.23
CA LEU A 101 -0.96 0.93 13.30
C LEU A 101 -0.89 2.35 13.86
N LEU A 102 0.32 2.88 14.06
CA LEU A 102 0.53 4.25 14.52
C LEU A 102 -0.07 5.25 13.53
N ALA A 103 0.05 5.02 12.23
CA ALA A 103 -0.55 5.88 11.20
C ALA A 103 -2.05 6.08 11.44
N THR A 104 -2.80 5.02 11.72
CA THR A 104 -4.25 5.15 11.99
C THR A 104 -4.56 5.98 13.26
N GLY A 105 -3.63 6.07 14.20
CA GLY A 105 -3.79 6.83 15.44
C GLY A 105 -3.49 8.33 15.30
N LEU A 106 -2.87 8.78 14.21
CA LEU A 106 -2.51 10.19 14.01
C LEU A 106 -3.64 11.03 13.43
N TRP A 107 -4.78 10.42 13.07
CA TRP A 107 -5.91 11.14 12.50
C TRP A 107 -6.57 12.11 13.49
N ASP A 108 -6.59 11.79 14.78
CA ASP A 108 -7.16 12.66 15.82
C ASP A 108 -6.33 13.95 15.99
N ASP A 109 -5.06 13.93 15.57
CA ASP A 109 -4.19 15.10 15.52
C ASP A 109 -4.36 15.91 14.21
N GLY A 110 -5.27 15.49 13.32
CA GLY A 110 -5.51 16.13 12.03
C GLY A 110 -4.42 15.86 10.98
N LEU A 111 -3.59 14.83 11.20
CA LEU A 111 -2.46 14.48 10.34
C LEU A 111 -2.85 13.44 9.29
N VAL A 112 -2.25 13.57 8.10
CA VAL A 112 -2.23 12.52 7.07
C VAL A 112 -0.87 11.85 7.07
N PRO A 113 -0.74 10.66 7.68
CA PRO A 113 0.53 9.97 7.77
C PRO A 113 0.92 9.22 6.50
N PHE A 114 2.23 9.22 6.25
CA PHE A 114 2.91 8.25 5.42
C PHE A 114 3.82 7.40 6.31
N ALA A 115 3.48 6.12 6.47
CA ALA A 115 4.31 5.16 7.18
C ALA A 115 5.41 4.63 6.27
N LEU A 116 6.64 5.14 6.43
CA LEU A 116 7.83 4.68 5.73
C LEU A 116 8.39 3.46 6.47
N ILE A 117 7.82 2.30 6.20
CA ILE A 117 8.05 1.06 6.94
C ILE A 117 8.73 -0.01 6.08
N ARG A 118 9.43 -0.94 6.72
CA ARG A 118 9.97 -2.16 6.12
C ARG A 118 10.00 -3.30 7.14
N PRO A 119 9.77 -4.57 6.75
CA PRO A 119 9.42 -5.05 5.40
C PRO A 119 8.00 -4.64 4.92
N PRO A 120 7.70 -4.74 3.60
CA PRO A 120 6.36 -4.52 3.05
C PRO A 120 5.37 -5.61 3.50
N GLY A 121 4.10 -5.52 3.08
CA GLY A 121 3.04 -6.37 3.61
C GLY A 121 2.03 -6.96 2.61
N HIS A 122 1.70 -6.29 1.52
CA HIS A 122 0.48 -6.62 0.74
C HIS A 122 0.42 -8.04 0.13
N HIS A 123 1.56 -8.74 -0.02
CA HIS A 123 1.60 -10.12 -0.50
C HIS A 123 1.42 -11.18 0.60
N ALA A 124 1.64 -10.83 1.87
CA ALA A 124 1.52 -11.78 2.96
C ALA A 124 0.04 -12.17 3.16
N THR A 125 -0.26 -13.45 2.91
CA THR A 125 -1.61 -14.02 3.13
C THR A 125 -1.76 -14.44 4.60
N GLN A 126 -2.93 -14.94 4.99
CA GLN A 126 -3.19 -15.40 6.35
C GLN A 126 -2.15 -16.43 6.87
N ASP A 127 -1.58 -17.25 5.99
CA ASP A 127 -0.70 -18.36 6.38
C ASP A 127 0.61 -18.49 5.58
N ARG A 128 0.97 -17.47 4.79
CA ARG A 128 2.19 -17.48 3.96
C ARG A 128 2.86 -16.11 3.87
N ALA A 129 4.17 -16.08 4.10
CA ALA A 129 5.05 -14.98 3.74
C ALA A 129 5.51 -15.16 2.29
N MET A 130 5.45 -14.11 1.49
CA MET A 130 5.82 -14.14 0.07
C MET A 130 6.01 -12.71 -0.46
N GLY A 131 6.72 -12.55 -1.58
CA GLY A 131 6.89 -11.25 -2.24
C GLY A 131 7.51 -10.22 -1.30
N PHE A 132 8.54 -10.62 -0.56
CA PHE A 132 9.23 -9.82 0.46
C PHE A 132 8.40 -9.52 1.73
N CYS A 133 7.12 -9.88 1.75
CA CYS A 133 6.20 -9.55 2.83
C CYS A 133 6.19 -10.63 3.90
N LEU A 134 6.47 -10.24 5.15
CA LEU A 134 6.44 -11.16 6.31
C LEU A 134 5.09 -11.14 7.02
N PHE A 135 4.54 -9.95 7.27
CA PHE A 135 3.20 -9.72 7.81
C PHE A 135 2.51 -8.65 6.97
N ASN A 136 1.18 -8.71 6.87
CA ASN A 136 0.42 -7.77 6.06
C ASN A 136 0.09 -6.52 6.87
N ASN A 137 0.95 -5.51 6.76
CA ASN A 137 0.88 -4.26 7.53
C ASN A 137 -0.48 -3.56 7.39
N VAL A 138 -0.95 -3.37 6.16
CA VAL A 138 -2.21 -2.66 5.87
C VAL A 138 -3.42 -3.49 6.29
N ALA A 139 -3.41 -4.80 6.07
CA ALA A 139 -4.50 -5.66 6.51
C ALA A 139 -4.62 -5.72 8.04
N ILE A 140 -3.50 -5.77 8.77
CA ILE A 140 -3.53 -5.71 10.24
C ILE A 140 -4.08 -4.37 10.73
N ALA A 141 -3.71 -3.26 10.08
CA ALA A 141 -4.26 -1.94 10.39
C ALA A 141 -5.77 -1.87 10.13
N ALA A 142 -6.25 -2.38 8.98
CA ALA A 142 -7.67 -2.45 8.67
C ALA A 142 -8.44 -3.32 9.69
N ALA A 143 -7.95 -4.52 9.99
CA ALA A 143 -8.56 -5.41 10.97
C ALA A 143 -8.58 -4.81 12.40
N ARG A 144 -7.55 -4.03 12.76
CA ARG A 144 -7.54 -3.30 14.03
C ARG A 144 -8.66 -2.26 14.09
N LEU A 145 -8.86 -1.50 13.02
CA LEU A 145 -9.96 -0.53 12.93
C LEU A 145 -11.31 -1.21 13.06
N LEU A 146 -11.51 -2.35 12.37
CA LEU A 146 -12.75 -3.13 12.52
C LEU A 146 -12.97 -3.56 13.98
N ARG A 147 -11.93 -4.02 14.67
CA ARG A 147 -12.00 -4.33 16.12
C ARG A 147 -12.29 -3.12 17.01
N GLN A 148 -11.96 -1.91 16.57
CA GLN A 148 -12.27 -0.66 17.27
C GLN A 148 -13.68 -0.14 16.98
N GLY A 149 -14.47 -0.86 16.17
CA GLY A 149 -15.86 -0.52 15.86
C GLY A 149 -16.06 0.22 14.55
N TYR A 150 -15.02 0.33 13.70
CA TYR A 150 -15.23 0.69 12.31
C TYR A 150 -15.96 -0.46 11.60
N GLU A 151 -16.90 -0.14 10.72
CA GLU A 151 -17.69 -1.10 9.94
C GLU A 151 -17.22 -1.19 8.49
N ARG A 152 -16.60 -0.11 7.98
CA ARG A 152 -16.15 -0.02 6.59
C ARG A 152 -14.78 0.62 6.50
N VAL A 153 -13.77 -0.15 6.12
CA VAL A 153 -12.42 0.34 5.80
C VAL A 153 -12.17 0.10 4.32
N ALA A 154 -11.61 1.09 3.62
CA ALA A 154 -11.16 0.92 2.25
C ALA A 154 -9.64 0.81 2.21
N VAL A 155 -9.13 -0.12 1.41
CA VAL A 155 -7.72 -0.27 1.07
C VAL A 155 -7.57 -0.10 -0.42
N LEU A 156 -6.85 0.94 -0.86
CA LEU A 156 -6.43 1.09 -2.25
C LEU A 156 -4.95 0.71 -2.37
N ASP A 157 -4.62 -0.10 -3.36
CA ASP A 157 -3.29 -0.64 -3.60
C ASP A 157 -2.86 -0.28 -5.02
N TRP A 158 -1.82 0.54 -5.12
CA TRP A 158 -1.23 0.93 -6.40
C TRP A 158 0.19 0.38 -6.57
N ASP A 159 0.66 -0.50 -5.68
CA ASP A 159 1.89 -1.23 -5.93
C ASP A 159 1.79 -1.95 -7.28
N VAL A 160 2.90 -2.02 -8.02
CA VAL A 160 2.89 -2.61 -9.37
C VAL A 160 2.50 -4.08 -9.34
N HIS A 161 2.67 -4.74 -8.20
CA HIS A 161 2.27 -6.11 -7.96
C HIS A 161 0.87 -6.20 -7.36
N HIS A 162 0.12 -7.22 -7.74
CA HIS A 162 -1.16 -7.49 -7.09
C HIS A 162 -0.93 -7.87 -5.61
N GLY A 163 -1.49 -7.09 -4.68
CA GLY A 163 -1.52 -7.39 -3.24
C GLY A 163 -2.44 -8.56 -2.88
N ASN A 164 -2.10 -9.73 -3.42
CA ASN A 164 -2.84 -10.98 -3.25
C ASN A 164 -3.02 -11.40 -1.79
N GLY A 165 -2.13 -10.96 -0.90
CA GLY A 165 -2.24 -11.20 0.54
C GLY A 165 -3.42 -10.44 1.14
N THR A 166 -3.51 -9.14 0.84
CA THR A 166 -4.62 -8.28 1.29
C THR A 166 -5.94 -8.78 0.71
N GLN A 167 -5.97 -9.12 -0.59
CA GLN A 167 -7.13 -9.75 -1.21
C GLN A 167 -7.55 -11.02 -0.47
N ALA A 168 -6.63 -11.97 -0.27
CA ALA A 168 -6.95 -13.26 0.36
C ALA A 168 -7.46 -13.11 1.80
N ILE A 169 -6.93 -12.16 2.57
CA ILE A 169 -7.35 -11.91 3.95
C ILE A 169 -8.81 -11.46 4.03
N PHE A 170 -9.25 -10.60 3.10
CA PHE A 170 -10.59 -9.98 3.13
C PHE A 170 -11.54 -10.49 2.04
N TYR A 171 -11.19 -11.55 1.32
CA TYR A 171 -11.93 -12.00 0.14
C TYR A 171 -13.42 -12.28 0.43
N GLY A 172 -13.71 -12.75 1.64
CA GLY A 172 -15.07 -13.03 2.13
C GLY A 172 -15.69 -11.94 3.03
N ASP A 173 -15.03 -10.78 3.20
CA ASP A 173 -15.39 -9.78 4.21
C ASP A 173 -15.70 -8.40 3.59
N ARG A 174 -16.99 -8.04 3.56
CA ARG A 174 -17.47 -6.70 3.14
C ARG A 174 -17.08 -5.54 4.07
N GLY A 175 -16.54 -5.81 5.25
CA GLY A 175 -16.02 -4.79 6.15
C GLY A 175 -14.76 -4.10 5.59
N VAL A 176 -14.10 -4.74 4.61
CA VAL A 176 -12.99 -4.16 3.86
C VAL A 176 -13.27 -4.17 2.38
N LEU A 177 -13.25 -3.00 1.76
CA LEU A 177 -13.16 -2.87 0.32
C LEU A 177 -11.68 -2.85 -0.08
N TYR A 178 -11.24 -3.81 -0.87
CA TYR A 178 -9.89 -3.85 -1.44
C TYR A 178 -9.94 -3.48 -2.93
N GLY A 179 -9.23 -2.44 -3.33
CA GLY A 179 -9.05 -2.05 -4.73
C GLY A 179 -7.57 -2.13 -5.11
N SER A 180 -7.24 -2.84 -6.17
CA SER A 180 -5.86 -2.98 -6.64
C SER A 180 -5.73 -2.64 -8.12
N ALA A 181 -4.74 -1.82 -8.46
CA ALA A 181 -4.30 -1.62 -9.83
C ALA A 181 -2.84 -2.02 -9.95
N HIS A 182 -2.58 -3.03 -10.78
CA HIS A 182 -1.30 -3.73 -10.83
C HIS A 182 -0.99 -4.15 -12.27
N GLU A 183 0.28 -4.41 -12.55
CA GLU A 183 0.70 -4.91 -13.84
C GLU A 183 0.19 -6.32 -14.11
N TRP A 184 -0.29 -6.55 -15.34
CA TRP A 184 -0.75 -7.84 -15.79
C TRP A 184 -0.38 -8.16 -17.24
N PRO A 185 0.10 -9.38 -17.53
CA PRO A 185 0.46 -10.44 -16.56
C PRO A 185 1.79 -10.12 -15.84
N HIS A 186 1.80 -10.17 -14.51
CA HIS A 186 2.99 -9.98 -13.68
C HIS A 186 2.91 -10.85 -12.39
N TYR A 187 3.92 -10.77 -11.53
CA TYR A 187 3.87 -11.40 -10.21
C TYR A 187 2.66 -10.92 -9.39
N PRO A 188 1.94 -11.83 -8.70
CA PRO A 188 2.20 -13.27 -8.55
C PRO A 188 1.39 -14.17 -9.50
N GLY A 189 0.75 -13.60 -10.54
CA GLY A 189 -0.15 -14.34 -11.44
C GLY A 189 -1.58 -14.50 -10.94
N SER A 190 -2.04 -13.58 -10.08
CA SER A 190 -3.43 -13.42 -9.62
C SER A 190 -3.89 -11.96 -9.79
N GLY A 191 -5.10 -11.62 -9.37
CA GLY A 191 -5.65 -10.27 -9.52
C GLY A 191 -6.42 -10.08 -10.81
N TYR A 192 -6.94 -11.18 -11.39
CA TYR A 192 -7.71 -11.09 -12.62
C TYR A 192 -9.04 -10.36 -12.41
N PHE A 193 -9.59 -9.75 -13.46
CA PHE A 193 -10.81 -8.94 -13.39
C PHE A 193 -11.99 -9.60 -12.67
N THR A 194 -12.11 -10.94 -12.77
CA THR A 194 -13.22 -11.72 -12.23
C THR A 194 -13.02 -12.17 -10.78
N GLU A 195 -11.88 -11.88 -10.17
CA GLU A 195 -11.63 -12.10 -8.75
C GLU A 195 -12.28 -10.95 -7.98
N CYS A 196 -13.56 -11.09 -7.63
CA CYS A 196 -14.39 -10.00 -7.08
C CYS A 196 -14.78 -10.19 -5.59
N GLY A 197 -14.21 -11.19 -4.93
CA GLY A 197 -14.60 -11.60 -3.57
C GLY A 197 -15.39 -12.91 -3.58
N GLU A 198 -15.91 -13.29 -2.43
CA GLU A 198 -16.83 -14.42 -2.28
C GLU A 198 -17.80 -14.22 -1.11
N GLY A 199 -18.94 -14.93 -1.15
CA GLY A 199 -19.90 -14.92 -0.05
C GLY A 199 -20.37 -13.51 0.32
N ASP A 200 -20.22 -13.12 1.59
CA ASP A 200 -20.57 -11.77 2.06
C ASP A 200 -19.65 -10.68 1.51
N GLY A 201 -18.44 -11.03 1.03
CA GLY A 201 -17.44 -10.12 0.44
C GLY A 201 -17.52 -9.99 -1.08
N GLU A 202 -18.48 -10.64 -1.74
CA GLU A 202 -18.70 -10.52 -3.19
C GLU A 202 -18.92 -9.05 -3.60
N GLY A 203 -18.11 -8.56 -4.54
CA GLY A 203 -18.08 -7.18 -5.02
C GLY A 203 -17.14 -6.25 -4.24
N PHE A 204 -16.56 -6.68 -3.12
CA PHE A 204 -15.66 -5.86 -2.28
C PHE A 204 -14.17 -6.08 -2.59
N THR A 205 -13.85 -6.86 -3.61
CA THR A 205 -12.53 -6.90 -4.24
C THR A 205 -12.63 -6.31 -5.65
N VAL A 206 -11.88 -5.24 -5.92
CA VAL A 206 -11.89 -4.48 -7.17
C VAL A 206 -10.51 -4.52 -7.81
N ASN A 207 -10.30 -5.52 -8.66
CA ASN A 207 -9.06 -5.67 -9.41
C ASN A 207 -9.11 -4.95 -10.76
N VAL A 208 -8.05 -4.18 -11.03
CA VAL A 208 -7.81 -3.54 -12.33
C VAL A 208 -6.43 -3.93 -12.85
N PRO A 209 -6.29 -5.13 -13.45
CA PRO A 209 -5.04 -5.54 -14.08
C PRO A 209 -4.74 -4.67 -15.30
N LEU A 210 -3.67 -3.89 -15.23
CA LEU A 210 -3.23 -2.94 -16.25
C LEU A 210 -2.09 -3.53 -17.09
N PRO A 211 -2.05 -3.25 -18.40
CA PRO A 211 -0.92 -3.66 -19.23
C PRO A 211 0.35 -2.87 -18.87
N ALA A 212 1.51 -3.50 -19.06
CA ALA A 212 2.80 -2.82 -19.03
C ALA A 212 2.80 -1.53 -19.87
N GLY A 213 3.45 -0.50 -19.35
CA GLY A 213 3.54 0.83 -19.95
C GLY A 213 2.42 1.79 -19.59
N ALA A 214 1.53 1.47 -18.65
CA ALA A 214 0.48 2.39 -18.20
C ALA A 214 1.08 3.67 -17.60
N THR A 215 0.47 4.80 -17.89
CA THR A 215 1.02 6.16 -17.64
C THR A 215 0.23 6.91 -16.56
N ASP A 216 0.61 8.16 -16.29
CA ASP A 216 -0.13 9.03 -15.36
C ASP A 216 -1.60 9.21 -15.78
N GLY A 217 -1.86 9.34 -17.09
CA GLY A 217 -3.20 9.41 -17.65
C GLY A 217 -4.04 8.16 -17.39
N ASP A 218 -3.41 6.98 -17.43
CA ASP A 218 -4.09 5.71 -17.17
C ASP A 218 -4.52 5.56 -15.71
N TYR A 219 -3.64 5.93 -14.77
CA TYR A 219 -3.98 5.94 -13.35
C TYR A 219 -5.02 7.03 -13.03
N ALA A 220 -4.97 8.19 -13.68
CA ALA A 220 -6.01 9.21 -13.53
C ALA A 220 -7.39 8.70 -14.00
N ALA A 221 -7.45 8.01 -15.15
CA ALA A 221 -8.68 7.43 -15.69
C ALA A 221 -9.21 6.28 -14.82
N LEU A 222 -8.32 5.43 -14.29
CA LEU A 222 -8.64 4.38 -13.33
C LEU A 222 -9.34 4.95 -12.08
N PHE A 223 -8.78 6.00 -11.50
CA PHE A 223 -9.37 6.65 -10.34
C PHE A 223 -10.74 7.24 -10.68
N GLU A 224 -10.84 8.00 -11.76
CA GLU A 224 -12.08 8.67 -12.17
C GLU A 224 -13.22 7.69 -12.47
N HIS A 225 -12.92 6.59 -13.16
CA HIS A 225 -13.94 5.70 -13.72
C HIS A 225 -14.24 4.48 -12.85
N ILE A 226 -13.37 4.14 -11.88
CA ILE A 226 -13.54 2.95 -11.04
C ILE A 226 -13.38 3.30 -9.56
N PHE A 227 -12.18 3.66 -9.10
CA PHE A 227 -11.93 3.76 -7.66
C PHE A 227 -12.77 4.85 -6.99
N GLU A 228 -12.84 6.06 -7.55
CA GLU A 228 -13.62 7.12 -6.92
C GLU A 228 -15.14 6.80 -6.88
N PRO A 229 -15.81 6.35 -7.96
CA PRO A 229 -17.20 5.94 -7.90
C PRO A 229 -17.47 4.80 -6.90
N VAL A 230 -16.60 3.78 -6.85
CA VAL A 230 -16.75 2.66 -5.91
C VAL A 230 -16.58 3.15 -4.46
N ILE A 231 -15.53 3.91 -4.17
CA ILE A 231 -15.23 4.39 -2.81
C ILE A 231 -16.36 5.30 -2.30
N ARG A 232 -16.91 6.18 -3.15
CA ARG A 232 -18.05 7.03 -2.77
C ARG A 232 -19.30 6.21 -2.46
N GLN A 233 -19.55 5.13 -3.21
CA GLN A 233 -20.68 4.22 -2.94
C GLN A 233 -20.46 3.39 -1.67
N TYR A 234 -19.23 2.92 -1.44
CA TYR A 234 -18.87 2.17 -0.23
C TYR A 234 -18.91 3.04 1.02
N ALA A 235 -18.63 4.35 0.89
CA ALA A 235 -18.63 5.32 1.99
C ALA A 235 -17.81 4.82 3.20
N PRO A 236 -16.49 4.59 3.02
CA PRO A 236 -15.64 4.05 4.08
C PRO A 236 -15.53 5.03 5.24
N GLN A 237 -15.26 4.51 6.43
CA GLN A 237 -14.93 5.28 7.62
C GLN A 237 -13.42 5.51 7.76
N ALA A 238 -12.59 4.85 6.96
CA ALA A 238 -11.15 5.08 6.85
C ALA A 238 -10.64 4.64 5.48
N LEU A 239 -9.65 5.35 4.93
CA LEU A 239 -8.98 5.00 3.68
C LEU A 239 -7.50 4.74 3.95
N LEU A 240 -7.07 3.51 3.71
CA LEU A 240 -5.66 3.11 3.76
C LEU A 240 -5.16 2.92 2.33
N VAL A 241 -3.90 3.28 2.09
CA VAL A 241 -3.27 3.12 0.79
C VAL A 241 -2.02 2.26 0.95
N SER A 242 -2.02 1.08 0.32
CA SER A 242 -0.82 0.29 0.05
C SER A 242 -0.06 1.02 -1.06
N ALA A 243 0.93 1.82 -0.62
CA ALA A 243 1.56 2.85 -1.42
C ALA A 243 2.94 2.38 -1.91
N GLY A 244 2.99 1.45 -2.86
CA GLY A 244 4.21 1.08 -3.58
C GLY A 244 4.66 2.17 -4.56
N GLN A 245 5.96 2.27 -4.84
CA GLN A 245 6.51 3.24 -5.80
C GLN A 245 7.13 2.57 -7.04
N ASP A 246 6.94 1.25 -7.17
CA ASP A 246 7.43 0.43 -8.28
C ASP A 246 6.60 0.54 -9.57
N ILE A 247 5.51 1.29 -9.55
CA ILE A 247 4.84 1.77 -10.78
C ILE A 247 5.59 2.93 -11.46
N HIS A 248 6.64 3.47 -10.82
CA HIS A 248 7.43 4.55 -11.39
C HIS A 248 8.19 4.10 -12.64
N ARG A 249 8.25 4.95 -13.68
CA ARG A 249 8.91 4.69 -14.98
C ARG A 249 10.38 4.25 -14.95
N ASP A 250 11.04 4.39 -13.81
CA ASP A 250 12.46 4.12 -13.62
C ASP A 250 12.69 2.91 -12.68
N ASP A 251 11.61 2.26 -12.21
CA ASP A 251 11.71 1.11 -11.32
C ASP A 251 12.17 -0.14 -12.07
N PRO A 252 13.06 -0.97 -11.50
CA PRO A 252 13.53 -2.18 -12.17
C PRO A 252 12.60 -3.39 -12.07
N LEU A 253 11.57 -3.37 -11.20
CA LEU A 253 10.68 -4.51 -10.96
C LEU A 253 9.26 -4.34 -11.51
N GLY A 254 9.01 -3.27 -12.28
CA GLY A 254 7.77 -3.06 -13.01
C GLY A 254 8.02 -2.36 -14.34
N ASP A 255 7.08 -2.49 -15.29
CA ASP A 255 7.18 -1.89 -16.63
C ASP A 255 6.16 -0.74 -16.83
N MET A 256 5.64 -0.19 -15.73
CA MET A 256 4.78 0.99 -15.72
C MET A 256 5.55 2.28 -16.07
N ARG A 257 4.83 3.36 -16.35
CA ARG A 257 5.38 4.64 -16.80
C ARG A 257 4.90 5.83 -15.96
N VAL A 258 4.55 5.58 -14.70
CA VAL A 258 4.08 6.63 -13.79
C VAL A 258 5.24 7.55 -13.42
N THR A 259 4.95 8.83 -13.33
CA THR A 259 5.88 9.88 -12.93
C THR A 259 5.54 10.41 -11.55
N GLU A 260 6.41 11.27 -11.01
CA GLU A 260 6.14 12.03 -9.79
C GLU A 260 4.82 12.83 -9.85
N ALA A 261 4.41 13.30 -11.05
CA ALA A 261 3.13 13.98 -11.24
C ALA A 261 1.94 13.02 -11.08
N GLY A 262 2.05 11.79 -11.59
CA GLY A 262 1.06 10.72 -11.39
C GLY A 262 0.86 10.36 -9.93
N PHE A 263 1.95 10.17 -9.18
CA PHE A 263 1.88 9.96 -7.72
C PHE A 263 1.22 11.12 -6.98
N SER A 264 1.53 12.37 -7.36
CA SER A 264 0.86 13.56 -6.81
C SER A 264 -0.65 13.53 -7.06
N GLN A 265 -1.06 13.15 -8.28
CA GLN A 265 -2.47 13.07 -8.67
C GLN A 265 -3.22 11.98 -7.91
N MET A 266 -2.65 10.78 -7.80
CA MET A 266 -3.25 9.70 -7.01
C MET A 266 -3.39 10.10 -5.54
N ALA A 267 -2.35 10.68 -4.95
CA ALA A 267 -2.39 11.15 -3.57
C ALA A 267 -3.46 12.21 -3.32
N LEU A 268 -3.57 13.21 -4.22
CA LEU A 268 -4.57 14.26 -4.12
C LEU A 268 -6.00 13.70 -4.24
N ARG A 269 -6.22 12.72 -5.12
CA ARG A 269 -7.52 12.05 -5.26
C ARG A 269 -7.88 11.24 -4.01
N CYS A 270 -6.93 10.48 -3.45
CA CYS A 270 -7.11 9.81 -2.16
C CYS A 270 -7.44 10.80 -1.03
N LEU A 271 -6.74 11.94 -0.96
CA LEU A 271 -7.01 12.97 0.03
C LEU A 271 -8.44 13.51 -0.09
N ARG A 272 -8.88 13.86 -1.30
CA ARG A 272 -10.24 14.37 -1.54
C ARG A 272 -11.29 13.31 -1.20
N LEU A 273 -11.10 12.07 -1.62
CA LEU A 273 -12.00 10.96 -1.25
C LEU A 273 -12.09 10.79 0.27
N ALA A 274 -10.97 10.90 0.97
CA ALA A 274 -10.95 10.78 2.42
C ALA A 274 -11.65 11.95 3.12
N GLN A 275 -11.44 13.19 2.65
CA GLN A 275 -12.16 14.36 3.14
C GLN A 275 -13.68 14.24 2.90
N GLU A 276 -14.09 13.74 1.74
CA GLU A 276 -15.50 13.52 1.36
C GLU A 276 -16.17 12.40 2.16
N SER A 277 -15.47 11.28 2.38
CA SER A 277 -16.10 10.02 2.84
C SER A 277 -15.81 9.66 4.29
N CYS A 278 -14.60 9.95 4.79
CA CYS A 278 -14.12 9.49 6.10
C CYS A 278 -13.55 10.61 6.98
N GLY A 279 -13.93 11.87 6.75
CA GLY A 279 -13.51 13.00 7.57
C GLY A 279 -11.99 13.22 7.58
N GLY A 280 -11.32 12.90 6.47
CA GLY A 280 -9.87 13.05 6.32
C GLY A 280 -9.03 11.90 6.86
N ARG A 281 -9.64 10.80 7.32
CA ARG A 281 -8.92 9.59 7.81
C ARG A 281 -8.28 8.82 6.65
N LEU A 282 -7.09 9.29 6.26
CA LEU A 282 -6.25 8.75 5.20
C LEU A 282 -4.89 8.36 5.76
N ALA A 283 -4.37 7.19 5.41
CA ALA A 283 -2.99 6.82 5.71
C ALA A 283 -2.34 6.14 4.50
N PHE A 284 -1.12 6.54 4.16
CA PHE A 284 -0.28 5.86 3.18
C PHE A 284 0.69 4.94 3.92
N VAL A 285 0.87 3.72 3.42
CA VAL A 285 1.75 2.72 4.00
C VAL A 285 2.67 2.20 2.91
N LEU A 286 3.98 2.33 3.10
CA LEU A 286 4.97 1.96 2.09
C LEU A 286 4.93 0.45 1.81
N GLU A 287 4.90 0.08 0.52
CA GLU A 287 5.02 -1.30 0.04
C GLU A 287 6.33 -1.47 -0.77
N GLY A 288 6.24 -1.72 -2.08
CA GLY A 288 7.34 -1.84 -3.03
C GLY A 288 7.94 -0.50 -3.49
N GLY A 289 8.77 -0.56 -4.53
CA GLY A 289 9.61 0.55 -5.00
C GLY A 289 11.09 0.30 -4.72
N TYR A 290 11.87 0.11 -5.79
CA TYR A 290 13.19 -0.50 -5.75
C TYR A 290 14.27 0.38 -6.38
N GLN A 291 13.89 1.39 -7.18
CA GLN A 291 14.81 2.46 -7.55
C GLN A 291 14.79 3.59 -6.51
N ARG A 292 15.85 3.66 -5.69
CA ARG A 292 15.94 4.55 -4.50
C ARG A 292 15.61 6.02 -4.77
N THR A 293 16.16 6.59 -5.83
CA THR A 293 15.95 8.00 -6.20
C THR A 293 14.52 8.23 -6.69
N ALA A 294 13.99 7.31 -7.51
CA ALA A 294 12.62 7.40 -8.01
C ALA A 294 11.60 7.27 -6.87
N MET A 295 11.80 6.29 -5.99
CA MET A 295 10.97 6.09 -4.79
C MET A 295 10.98 7.32 -3.89
N ALA A 296 12.16 7.88 -3.59
CA ALA A 296 12.26 9.07 -2.73
C ALA A 296 11.53 10.29 -3.31
N ARG A 297 11.68 10.54 -4.63
CA ARG A 297 10.96 11.62 -5.32
C ARG A 297 9.45 11.39 -5.40
N SER A 298 9.04 10.13 -5.56
CA SER A 298 7.62 9.76 -5.61
C SER A 298 6.96 9.94 -4.24
N VAL A 299 7.63 9.57 -3.15
CA VAL A 299 7.16 9.84 -1.77
C VAL A 299 7.09 11.35 -1.51
N GLU A 300 8.12 12.12 -1.90
CA GLU A 300 8.07 13.58 -1.81
C GLU A 300 6.85 14.15 -2.55
N ALA A 301 6.58 13.67 -3.76
CA ALA A 301 5.45 14.11 -4.57
C ALA A 301 4.10 13.82 -3.89
N VAL A 302 3.93 12.63 -3.29
CA VAL A 302 2.74 12.29 -2.47
C VAL A 302 2.58 13.26 -1.30
N LEU A 303 3.65 13.47 -0.52
CA LEU A 303 3.62 14.33 0.66
C LEU A 303 3.31 15.79 0.29
N ARG A 304 3.92 16.33 -0.78
CA ARG A 304 3.62 17.68 -1.28
C ARG A 304 2.16 17.80 -1.71
N ALA A 305 1.64 16.81 -2.43
CA ALA A 305 0.25 16.84 -2.88
C ALA A 305 -0.75 16.90 -1.71
N VAL A 306 -0.42 16.22 -0.60
CA VAL A 306 -1.22 16.27 0.64
C VAL A 306 -1.10 17.61 1.35
N MET A 307 0.12 18.13 1.50
CA MET A 307 0.38 19.36 2.24
C MET A 307 -0.11 20.61 1.50
N ASP A 308 0.12 20.66 0.19
CA ASP A 308 -0.25 21.78 -0.67
C ASP A 308 -1.66 21.62 -1.24
N GLU A 309 -2.34 20.50 -0.97
CA GLU A 309 -3.66 20.13 -1.48
C GLU A 309 -3.80 20.34 -2.99
N SER A 310 -2.72 20.07 -3.72
CA SER A 310 -2.60 20.35 -5.15
C SER A 310 -1.68 19.35 -5.85
N ALA A 311 -1.91 19.15 -7.14
CA ALA A 311 -1.11 18.28 -7.99
C ALA A 311 -1.06 18.89 -9.40
N PRO A 312 -0.04 18.57 -10.22
CA PRO A 312 0.06 19.07 -11.59
C PRO A 312 -1.19 18.75 -12.41
N VAL A 313 -1.86 19.76 -12.97
CA VAL A 313 -3.20 19.60 -13.59
C VAL A 313 -3.15 18.74 -14.86
N GLU A 314 -2.06 18.77 -15.61
CA GLU A 314 -1.91 18.04 -16.86
C GLU A 314 -1.29 16.66 -16.61
N VAL A 315 -2.03 15.62 -16.98
CA VAL A 315 -1.51 14.27 -17.20
C VAL A 315 -1.66 13.95 -18.68
N ASP A 316 -0.92 12.95 -19.17
CA ASP A 316 -1.10 12.47 -20.54
C ASP A 316 -2.49 11.85 -20.75
N GLU A 317 -2.88 11.57 -22.00
CA GLU A 317 -4.23 11.06 -22.31
C GLU A 317 -4.46 9.60 -21.91
N GLY A 318 -3.44 8.89 -21.41
CA GLY A 318 -3.47 7.46 -21.19
C GLY A 318 -3.36 6.65 -22.48
N THR A 319 -3.06 5.36 -22.34
CA THR A 319 -2.83 4.43 -23.43
C THR A 319 -4.11 3.70 -23.85
N ASP A 320 -4.26 3.38 -25.15
CA ASP A 320 -5.42 2.62 -25.63
C ASP A 320 -5.57 1.24 -24.96
N LYS A 321 -4.45 0.61 -24.62
CA LYS A 321 -4.44 -0.70 -23.96
C LYS A 321 -4.98 -0.61 -22.53
N ALA A 322 -4.54 0.39 -21.75
CA ALA A 322 -5.03 0.57 -20.40
C ALA A 322 -6.48 1.06 -20.40
N LYS A 323 -6.89 1.93 -21.33
CA LYS A 323 -8.31 2.29 -21.54
C LYS A 323 -9.19 1.05 -21.76
N ALA A 324 -8.74 0.09 -22.57
CA ALA A 324 -9.45 -1.17 -22.78
C ALA A 324 -9.51 -2.04 -21.50
N ALA A 325 -8.41 -2.12 -20.74
CA ALA A 325 -8.38 -2.83 -19.46
C ALA A 325 -9.31 -2.19 -18.42
N ILE A 326 -9.29 -0.87 -18.27
CA ILE A 326 -10.19 -0.09 -17.40
C ILE A 326 -11.65 -0.30 -17.81
N ALA A 327 -11.96 -0.24 -19.11
CA ALA A 327 -13.31 -0.51 -19.60
C ALA A 327 -13.78 -1.93 -19.25
N ARG A 328 -12.89 -2.92 -19.35
CA ARG A 328 -13.20 -4.31 -18.97
C ARG A 328 -13.40 -4.46 -17.46
N ALA A 329 -12.54 -3.87 -16.65
CA ALA A 329 -12.70 -3.85 -15.19
C ALA A 329 -14.03 -3.19 -14.81
N ARG A 330 -14.35 -2.04 -15.41
CA ARG A 330 -15.62 -1.34 -15.20
C ARG A 330 -16.83 -2.21 -15.57
N GLU A 331 -16.78 -2.95 -16.68
CA GLU A 331 -17.85 -3.87 -17.07
C GLU A 331 -18.09 -4.96 -16.02
N VAL A 332 -17.01 -5.57 -15.50
CA VAL A 332 -17.11 -6.60 -14.46
C VAL A 332 -17.64 -6.00 -13.17
N GLN A 333 -17.10 -4.85 -12.76
CA GLN A 333 -17.48 -4.22 -11.49
C GLN A 333 -18.89 -3.61 -11.53
N ALA A 334 -19.45 -3.35 -12.71
CA ALA A 334 -20.82 -2.85 -12.88
C ALA A 334 -21.91 -3.84 -12.43
N SER A 335 -21.59 -5.12 -12.18
CA SER A 335 -22.53 -6.04 -11.52
C SER A 335 -22.67 -5.81 -10.01
N HIS A 336 -21.73 -5.10 -9.41
CA HIS A 336 -21.67 -4.85 -7.96
C HIS A 336 -21.84 -3.38 -7.61
N TRP A 337 -21.38 -2.48 -8.47
CA TRP A 337 -21.33 -1.04 -8.26
C TRP A 337 -22.00 -0.29 -9.41
N SER A 338 -22.56 0.89 -9.13
CA SER A 338 -23.09 1.77 -10.17
C SER A 338 -21.94 2.49 -10.86
N LEU A 339 -21.45 1.97 -11.99
CA LEU A 339 -20.31 2.49 -12.74
C LEU A 339 -20.64 2.99 -14.13
#